data_AF-A0A4Q6B807-F1
#
_entry.id   AF-A0A4Q6B807-F1
#
_cell.length_a   1.000
_cell.length_b   1.000
_cell.length_c   1.000
_cell.angle_alpha   90.00
_cell.angle_beta   90.00
_cell.angle_gamma   90.00
#
_symmetry.space_group_name_H-M   'P 1'
#
loop_
_entity.id
_entity.type
_entity.pdbx_description
1 polymer ?
#
loop_
_entity_poly.entity_id
_entity_poly.type
_entity_poly.pdbx_seq_one_letter_code
_entity_poly.pdbx_strand_id
1 'polypeptide(L)'
;AEEEAFRQTLGKGTQIFDVAAGETKQSGGSVLSGSQAFQLHDTYGFPIDLTLEMAQEQGLSVDQEGFRSLMAEQRARAKADAKSKKGLHADTTVYRETIDAFGPTDWVAYTNLITESKALALLSGGQSVPVISEGQVGEVVLDRTGFYAESGGQNADAGVLRWDGGHAEVLDVQRPIRGLVVHQVRVVEGELTAGSEISAEVDHEWRIGARQAHSGTHVVHAALREVLGPTALQSGSYNRPGYLRLDFGWGGALDPEQFHQVEQVSNRALREDLQVSQHWMTLPEAREFGALALFGETYGEEVRVIEIGGPWSRELCGGTHVERSSQIGTVVLTSDSSVGAGNRRIEALTGIEGFQYLARERDLVLQ
;
A
#
# COMPACT_ATOMS: atom_id res chain seq x y z
N ALA A 1 -3.92 -18.34 -22.43
CA ALA A 1 -3.62 -16.98 -21.94
C ALA A 1 -3.59 -16.97 -20.42
N GLU A 2 -4.70 -17.19 -19.72
CA GLU A 2 -4.68 -17.59 -18.30
C GLU A 2 -3.91 -18.89 -18.14
N GLU A 3 -4.15 -19.89 -19.01
CA GLU A 3 -3.33 -21.10 -19.10
C GLU A 3 -1.86 -20.82 -19.50
N GLU A 4 -1.52 -19.67 -20.11
CA GLU A 4 -0.17 -19.35 -20.58
C GLU A 4 0.65 -18.63 -19.49
N ALA A 5 0.06 -17.65 -18.80
CA ALA A 5 0.61 -16.98 -17.62
C ALA A 5 0.61 -17.92 -16.40
N PHE A 6 -0.42 -18.77 -16.29
CA PHE A 6 -0.40 -19.93 -15.40
C PHE A 6 0.68 -20.92 -15.83
N ARG A 7 0.90 -21.20 -17.13
CA ARG A 7 2.03 -22.03 -17.62
C ARG A 7 3.39 -21.38 -17.45
N GLN A 8 3.51 -20.06 -17.33
CA GLN A 8 4.78 -19.36 -17.05
C GLN A 8 5.06 -19.22 -15.57
N THR A 9 4.04 -18.94 -14.77
CA THR A 9 4.09 -19.05 -13.31
C THR A 9 4.29 -20.51 -12.89
N LEU A 10 3.70 -21.48 -13.62
CA LEU A 10 4.11 -22.88 -13.59
C LEU A 10 5.53 -23.02 -14.09
N GLY A 11 5.92 -22.52 -15.26
CA GLY A 11 7.25 -22.77 -15.81
C GLY A 11 8.38 -22.35 -14.85
N LYS A 12 8.28 -21.15 -14.29
CA LYS A 12 9.20 -20.66 -13.23
C LYS A 12 8.98 -21.35 -11.90
N GLY A 13 7.74 -21.50 -11.45
CA GLY A 13 7.42 -22.15 -10.19
C GLY A 13 7.85 -23.61 -10.16
N THR A 14 7.67 -24.34 -11.26
CA THR A 14 8.12 -25.69 -11.58
C THR A 14 9.64 -25.74 -11.68
N GLN A 15 10.32 -24.80 -12.34
CA GLN A 15 11.79 -24.76 -12.33
C GLN A 15 12.35 -24.56 -10.92
N ILE A 16 11.80 -23.62 -10.16
CA ILE A 16 12.22 -23.35 -8.77
C ILE A 16 11.87 -24.54 -7.88
N PHE A 17 10.72 -25.16 -8.10
CA PHE A 17 10.31 -26.38 -7.43
C PHE A 17 11.24 -27.55 -7.76
N ASP A 18 11.64 -27.74 -9.01
CA ASP A 18 12.51 -28.82 -9.46
C ASP A 18 13.92 -28.68 -8.87
N VAL A 19 14.41 -27.44 -8.74
CA VAL A 19 15.64 -27.15 -7.99
C VAL A 19 15.48 -27.55 -6.54
N ALA A 20 14.41 -27.09 -5.87
CA ALA A 20 14.16 -27.39 -4.47
C ALA A 20 13.97 -28.90 -4.20
N ALA A 21 13.23 -29.60 -5.07
CA ALA A 21 13.00 -31.04 -5.02
C ALA A 21 14.29 -31.83 -5.32
N GLY A 22 15.11 -31.35 -6.25
CA GLY A 22 16.42 -31.91 -6.57
C GLY A 22 17.38 -31.83 -5.38
N GLU A 23 17.45 -30.67 -4.72
CA GLU A 23 18.23 -30.48 -3.50
C GLU A 23 17.74 -31.39 -2.35
N THR A 24 16.43 -31.51 -2.17
CA THR A 24 15.84 -32.43 -1.18
C THR A 24 16.22 -33.89 -1.46
N LYS A 25 16.18 -34.34 -2.72
CA LYS A 25 16.56 -35.71 -3.08
C LYS A 25 18.07 -35.96 -2.98
N GLN A 26 18.89 -35.01 -3.39
CA GLN A 26 20.36 -35.12 -3.31
C GLN A 26 20.86 -35.17 -1.87
N SER A 27 20.16 -34.52 -0.94
CA SER A 27 20.41 -34.61 0.49
C SER A 27 19.83 -35.89 1.14
N GLY A 28 19.20 -36.77 0.36
CA GLY A 28 18.59 -38.02 0.83
C GLY A 28 17.24 -37.83 1.54
N GLY A 29 16.64 -36.65 1.44
CA GLY A 29 15.34 -36.33 2.04
C GLY A 29 14.16 -36.75 1.15
N SER A 30 13.02 -37.00 1.80
CA SER A 30 11.74 -37.28 1.13
C SER A 30 10.69 -36.19 1.39
N VAL A 31 11.07 -35.08 2.03
CA VAL A 31 10.17 -34.02 2.47
C VAL A 31 10.71 -32.66 2.02
N LEU A 32 9.97 -31.94 1.19
CA LEU A 32 10.22 -30.56 0.84
C LEU A 32 9.96 -29.68 2.07
N SER A 33 10.91 -28.83 2.44
CA SER A 33 10.79 -28.03 3.66
C SER A 33 9.67 -26.99 3.54
N GLY A 34 9.04 -26.66 4.68
CA GLY A 34 8.04 -25.60 4.72
C GLY A 34 8.59 -24.24 4.28
N SER A 35 9.90 -24.00 4.44
CA SER A 35 10.57 -22.77 3.99
C SER A 35 10.69 -22.64 2.47
N GLN A 36 11.00 -23.74 1.77
CA GLN A 36 11.03 -23.76 0.31
C GLN A 36 9.62 -23.60 -0.27
N ALA A 37 8.63 -24.30 0.31
CA ALA A 37 7.22 -24.14 -0.06
C ALA A 37 6.70 -22.72 0.22
N PHE A 38 7.12 -22.11 1.33
CA PHE A 38 6.78 -20.74 1.68
C PHE A 38 7.39 -19.73 0.70
N GLN A 39 8.65 -19.90 0.31
CA GLN A 39 9.30 -19.02 -0.66
C GLN A 39 8.64 -19.09 -2.04
N LEU A 40 8.31 -20.30 -2.51
CA LEU A 40 7.52 -20.54 -3.73
C LEU A 40 6.22 -19.74 -3.71
N HIS A 41 5.47 -19.81 -2.61
CA HIS A 41 4.20 -19.11 -2.45
C HIS A 41 4.35 -17.59 -2.28
N ASP A 42 5.15 -17.14 -1.32
CA ASP A 42 5.22 -15.75 -0.87
C ASP A 42 6.04 -14.86 -1.80
N THR A 43 7.17 -15.37 -2.29
CA THR A 43 8.10 -14.59 -3.13
C THR A 43 7.74 -14.68 -4.61
N TYR A 44 7.27 -15.84 -5.06
CA TYR A 44 7.08 -16.14 -6.48
C TYR A 44 5.62 -16.35 -6.88
N GLY A 45 4.68 -16.27 -5.92
CA GLY A 45 3.25 -16.40 -6.18
C GLY A 45 2.80 -17.82 -6.57
N PHE A 46 3.63 -18.84 -6.33
CA PHE A 46 3.35 -20.20 -6.74
C PHE A 46 2.35 -20.88 -5.79
N PRO A 47 1.19 -21.36 -6.27
CA PRO A 47 0.15 -21.91 -5.40
C PRO A 47 0.65 -23.11 -4.58
N ILE A 48 0.31 -23.13 -3.29
CA ILE A 48 0.69 -24.22 -2.38
C ILE A 48 0.08 -25.56 -2.81
N ASP A 49 -1.12 -25.55 -3.38
CA ASP A 49 -1.81 -26.76 -3.85
C ASP A 49 -1.04 -27.44 -5.00
N LEU A 50 -0.45 -26.66 -5.91
CA LEU A 50 0.41 -27.18 -6.99
C LEU A 50 1.74 -27.72 -6.45
N THR A 51 2.32 -27.04 -5.46
CA THR A 51 3.54 -27.51 -4.79
C THR A 51 3.33 -28.88 -4.13
N LEU A 52 2.15 -29.09 -3.53
CA LEU A 52 1.76 -30.36 -2.92
C LEU A 52 1.60 -31.47 -3.94
N GLU A 53 0.89 -31.19 -5.04
CA GLU A 53 0.64 -32.13 -6.12
C GLU A 53 1.96 -32.58 -6.79
N MET A 54 2.81 -31.64 -7.15
CA MET A 54 4.11 -31.91 -7.78
C MET A 54 5.09 -32.66 -6.86
N ALA A 55 5.10 -32.36 -5.56
CA ALA A 55 5.89 -33.12 -4.58
C ALA A 55 5.46 -34.59 -4.59
N GLN A 56 4.16 -34.84 -4.57
CA GLN A 56 3.61 -36.18 -4.52
C GLN A 56 3.95 -37.00 -5.78
N GLU A 57 3.87 -36.39 -6.97
CA GLU A 57 4.29 -37.00 -8.24
C GLU A 57 5.78 -37.38 -8.26
N GLN A 58 6.61 -36.61 -7.55
CA GLN A 58 8.05 -36.83 -7.44
C GLN A 58 8.45 -37.77 -6.28
N GLY A 59 7.48 -38.37 -5.57
CA GLY A 59 7.71 -39.24 -4.42
C GLY A 59 8.15 -38.49 -3.16
N LEU A 60 7.90 -37.18 -3.10
CA LEU A 60 8.15 -36.30 -1.97
C LEU A 60 6.84 -35.96 -1.26
N SER A 61 6.93 -35.58 0.01
CA SER A 61 5.86 -34.86 0.71
C SER A 61 6.29 -33.42 0.96
N VAL A 62 5.35 -32.53 1.29
CA VAL A 62 5.66 -31.16 1.73
C VAL A 62 5.40 -31.05 3.22
N ASP A 63 6.31 -30.40 3.93
CA ASP A 63 6.09 -29.97 5.31
C ASP A 63 5.05 -28.84 5.37
N GLN A 64 3.77 -29.24 5.33
CA GLN A 64 2.62 -28.34 5.42
C GLN A 64 2.53 -27.62 6.77
N GLU A 65 3.02 -28.25 7.83
CA GLU A 65 2.98 -27.67 9.17
C GLU A 65 3.99 -26.53 9.28
N GLY A 66 5.21 -26.73 8.79
CA GLY A 66 6.22 -25.68 8.66
C GLY A 66 5.77 -24.53 7.75
N PHE A 67 5.16 -24.84 6.59
CA PHE A 67 4.56 -23.81 5.71
C PHE A 67 3.48 -22.99 6.43
N ARG A 68 2.53 -23.66 7.09
CA ARG A 68 1.46 -22.98 7.86
C ARG A 68 2.04 -22.16 9.00
N SER A 69 3.09 -22.63 9.66
CA SER A 69 3.76 -21.88 10.73
C SER A 69 4.42 -20.62 10.18
N LEU A 70 5.11 -20.68 9.04
CA LEU A 70 5.73 -19.52 8.42
C LEU A 70 4.68 -18.50 7.93
N MET A 71 3.58 -18.98 7.34
CA MET A 71 2.42 -18.13 7.01
C MET A 71 1.81 -17.49 8.25
N ALA A 72 1.70 -18.23 9.35
CA ALA A 72 1.22 -17.71 10.62
C ALA A 72 2.21 -16.69 11.23
N GLU A 73 3.52 -16.92 11.13
CA GLU A 73 4.56 -15.98 11.56
C GLU A 73 4.57 -14.70 10.73
N GLN A 74 4.38 -14.80 9.41
CA GLN A 74 4.26 -13.63 8.54
C GLN A 74 3.02 -12.81 8.90
N ARG A 75 1.87 -13.48 9.09
CA ARG A 75 0.63 -12.85 9.57
C ARG A 75 0.80 -12.26 10.97
N ALA A 76 1.51 -12.95 11.86
CA ALA A 76 1.79 -12.49 13.21
C ALA A 76 2.74 -11.29 13.21
N ARG A 77 3.77 -11.27 12.35
CA ARG A 77 4.66 -10.13 12.10
C ARG A 77 3.87 -8.94 11.57
N ALA A 78 3.07 -9.11 10.51
CA ALA A 78 2.21 -8.06 9.99
C ALA A 78 1.21 -7.54 11.05
N LYS A 79 0.66 -8.42 11.89
CA LYS A 79 -0.22 -8.03 13.01
C LYS A 79 0.55 -7.36 14.15
N ALA A 80 1.77 -7.78 14.43
CA ALA A 80 2.66 -7.19 15.42
C ALA A 80 3.15 -5.81 14.96
N ASP A 81 3.44 -5.63 13.68
CA ASP A 81 3.77 -4.33 13.07
C ASP A 81 2.55 -3.40 13.08
N ALA A 82 1.36 -3.91 12.74
CA ALA A 82 0.13 -3.14 12.89
C ALA A 82 -0.17 -2.80 14.37
N LYS A 83 0.21 -3.68 15.31
CA LYS A 83 0.04 -3.47 16.75
C LYS A 83 1.15 -2.62 17.35
N SER A 84 2.37 -2.60 16.82
CA SER A 84 3.46 -1.73 17.26
C SER A 84 3.21 -0.31 16.77
N LYS A 85 2.78 -0.14 15.50
CA LYS A 85 2.23 1.13 14.98
C LYS A 85 1.07 1.66 15.85
N LYS A 86 0.16 0.79 16.32
CA LYS A 86 -0.90 1.18 17.27
C LYS A 86 -0.43 1.30 18.74
N GLY A 87 0.65 0.63 19.13
CA GLY A 87 1.13 0.49 20.50
C GLY A 87 2.08 1.62 20.94
N LEU A 88 2.84 2.17 20.00
CA LEU A 88 3.58 3.43 20.14
C LEU A 88 2.64 4.62 20.43
N HIS A 89 1.36 4.48 20.12
CA HIS A 89 0.32 5.49 20.36
C HIS A 89 -0.72 5.07 21.42
N ALA A 90 -0.49 4.00 22.20
CA ALA A 90 -1.44 3.56 23.22
C ALA A 90 -1.56 4.57 24.38
N ASP A 91 -0.46 5.24 24.73
CA ASP A 91 -0.48 6.43 25.57
C ASP A 91 -0.43 7.67 24.67
N THR A 92 -1.57 8.35 24.54
CA THR A 92 -1.68 9.56 23.69
C THR A 92 -1.35 10.85 24.44
N THR A 93 -0.94 10.77 25.71
CA THR A 93 -0.77 11.94 26.58
C THR A 93 0.29 12.90 26.01
N VAL A 94 1.44 12.39 25.59
CA VAL A 94 2.53 13.22 25.03
C VAL A 94 2.09 13.94 23.73
N TYR A 95 1.31 13.27 22.88
CA TYR A 95 0.77 13.90 21.66
C TYR A 95 -0.23 15.01 21.99
N ARG A 96 -1.08 14.81 23.01
CA ARG A 96 -2.03 15.84 23.47
C ARG A 96 -1.31 17.04 24.08
N GLU A 97 -0.30 16.80 24.92
CA GLU A 97 0.53 17.89 25.47
C GLU A 97 1.22 18.69 24.34
N THR A 98 1.69 18.00 23.30
CA THR A 98 2.32 18.65 22.14
C THR A 98 1.33 19.52 21.36
N ILE A 99 0.13 18.99 21.04
CA ILE A 99 -0.87 19.76 20.29
C ILE A 99 -1.47 20.90 21.12
N ASP A 100 -1.60 20.74 22.45
CA ASP A 100 -2.04 21.80 23.35
C ASP A 100 -1.01 22.93 23.47
N ALA A 101 0.28 22.59 23.42
CA ALA A 101 1.38 23.56 23.50
C ALA A 101 1.61 24.35 22.20
N PHE A 102 1.51 23.67 21.04
CA PHE A 102 1.93 24.26 19.76
C PHE A 102 0.79 24.42 18.73
N GLY A 103 -0.39 23.85 19.00
CA GLY A 103 -1.49 23.78 18.05
C GLY A 103 -1.35 22.63 17.04
N PRO A 104 -2.30 22.52 16.09
CA PRO A 104 -2.27 21.49 15.05
C PRO A 104 -1.13 21.71 14.06
N THR A 105 -0.60 20.63 13.49
CA THR A 105 0.38 20.68 12.40
C THR A 105 -0.24 21.31 11.16
N ASP A 106 0.46 22.27 10.56
CA ASP A 106 0.13 22.83 9.25
C ASP A 106 0.45 21.80 8.14
N TRP A 107 -0.55 20.98 7.82
CA TRP A 107 -0.40 19.83 6.94
C TRP A 107 -0.67 20.19 5.48
N VAL A 108 0.40 20.39 4.71
CA VAL A 108 0.38 20.88 3.31
C VAL A 108 0.71 19.79 2.29
N ALA A 109 0.42 18.53 2.63
CA ALA A 109 0.84 17.36 1.83
C ALA A 109 0.24 17.30 0.42
N TYR A 110 -0.87 17.99 0.16
CA TYR A 110 -1.48 18.01 -1.17
C TYR A 110 -0.70 18.87 -2.17
N THR A 111 0.00 19.91 -1.71
CA THR A 111 0.58 20.95 -2.58
C THR A 111 2.10 21.02 -2.51
N ASN A 112 2.71 20.62 -1.40
CA ASN A 112 4.13 20.83 -1.16
C ASN A 112 4.85 19.50 -0.94
N LEU A 113 6.01 19.34 -1.59
CA LEU A 113 6.94 18.23 -1.35
C LEU A 113 8.13 18.64 -0.48
N ILE A 114 8.44 19.94 -0.46
CA ILE A 114 9.49 20.51 0.39
C ILE A 114 8.83 21.57 1.27
N THR A 115 9.11 21.49 2.57
CA THR A 115 8.69 22.51 3.54
C THR A 115 9.85 22.89 4.44
N GLU A 116 10.07 24.19 4.61
CA GLU A 116 10.83 24.72 5.75
C GLU A 116 9.96 24.59 7.00
N SER A 117 10.50 23.98 8.04
CA SER A 117 9.75 23.49 9.20
C SER A 117 10.60 23.55 10.45
N LYS A 118 9.97 23.43 11.62
CA LYS A 118 10.63 23.40 12.91
C LYS A 118 10.28 22.14 13.67
N ALA A 119 11.27 21.48 14.25
CA ALA A 119 11.06 20.35 15.15
C ALA A 119 10.45 20.83 16.47
N LEU A 120 9.15 20.61 16.68
CA LEU A 120 8.44 21.07 17.88
C LEU A 120 8.66 20.14 19.08
N ALA A 121 8.60 18.84 18.84
CA ALA A 121 8.79 17.81 19.85
C ALA A 121 9.49 16.60 19.27
N LEU A 122 10.34 15.97 20.08
CA LEU A 122 10.98 14.69 19.77
C LEU A 122 10.53 13.66 20.79
N LEU A 123 10.33 12.42 20.35
CA LEU A 123 9.98 11.30 21.20
C LEU A 123 10.88 10.10 20.92
N SER A 124 11.16 9.33 21.96
CA SER A 124 11.78 8.00 21.86
C SER A 124 11.05 7.04 22.79
N GLY A 125 10.61 5.89 22.25
CA GLY A 125 9.82 4.92 23.02
C GLY A 125 8.53 5.50 23.61
N GLY A 126 7.92 6.48 22.95
CA GLY A 126 6.69 7.15 23.41
C GLY A 126 6.90 8.22 24.49
N GLN A 127 8.14 8.57 24.85
CA GLN A 127 8.45 9.62 25.82
C GLN A 127 9.15 10.79 25.15
N SER A 128 8.88 12.01 25.61
CA SER A 128 9.56 13.21 25.11
C SER A 128 11.06 13.16 25.46
N VAL A 129 11.89 13.47 24.47
CA VAL A 129 13.35 13.56 24.61
C VAL A 129 13.85 14.89 24.03
N PRO A 130 14.96 15.44 24.54
CA PRO A 130 15.51 16.70 24.02
C PRO A 130 16.28 16.51 22.70
N VAL A 131 16.76 15.28 22.43
CA VAL A 131 17.62 14.94 21.29
C VAL A 131 17.38 13.50 20.84
N ILE A 132 17.51 13.26 19.54
CA ILE A 132 17.67 11.92 18.94
C ILE A 132 19.05 11.91 18.26
N SER A 133 19.94 11.02 18.71
CA SER A 133 21.32 10.96 18.23
C SER A 133 21.45 10.08 16.98
N GLU A 134 22.59 10.21 16.29
CA GLU A 134 22.96 9.39 15.13
C GLU A 134 22.75 7.88 15.38
N GLY A 135 22.17 7.22 14.37
CA GLY A 135 21.83 5.80 14.40
C GLY A 135 20.55 5.45 15.17
N GLN A 136 19.97 6.38 15.93
CA GLN A 136 18.76 6.15 16.69
C GLN A 136 17.49 6.35 15.85
N VAL A 137 16.44 5.62 16.23
CA VAL A 137 15.09 5.81 15.72
C VAL A 137 14.26 6.52 16.78
N GLY A 138 13.51 7.53 16.38
CA GLY A 138 12.58 8.25 17.22
C GLY A 138 11.45 8.88 16.40
N GLU A 139 10.62 9.66 17.06
CA GLU A 139 9.51 10.38 16.45
C GLU A 139 9.75 11.89 16.52
N VAL A 140 9.37 12.61 15.47
CA VAL A 140 9.43 14.07 15.41
C VAL A 140 8.09 14.66 14.99
N VAL A 141 7.65 15.65 15.74
CA VAL A 141 6.52 16.51 15.39
C VAL A 141 7.08 17.79 14.78
N LEU A 142 6.62 18.12 13.58
CA LEU A 142 6.93 19.37 12.90
C LEU A 142 5.76 20.34 13.02
N ASP A 143 6.05 21.64 12.97
CA ASP A 143 5.02 22.69 12.90
C ASP A 143 4.27 22.68 11.56
N ARG A 144 4.98 22.38 10.47
CA ARG A 144 4.48 22.24 9.11
C ARG A 144 5.10 21.01 8.47
N THR A 145 4.37 20.34 7.57
CA THR A 145 4.95 19.24 6.80
C THR A 145 4.24 19.00 5.47
N GLY A 146 5.03 18.71 4.44
CA GLY A 146 4.56 18.20 3.15
C GLY A 146 4.34 16.68 3.13
N PHE A 147 4.74 15.94 4.17
CA PHE A 147 4.59 14.49 4.20
C PHE A 147 3.13 14.06 4.41
N TYR A 148 2.63 13.20 3.55
CA TYR A 148 1.34 12.55 3.69
C TYR A 148 1.44 11.43 4.73
N ALA A 149 0.61 11.52 5.76
CA ALA A 149 0.48 10.47 6.76
C ALA A 149 -0.43 9.35 6.27
N GLU A 150 -0.08 8.10 6.60
CA GLU A 150 -0.83 6.90 6.21
C GLU A 150 -2.33 7.06 6.54
N SER A 151 -3.18 6.97 5.51
CA SER A 151 -4.63 7.15 5.65
C SER A 151 -5.36 6.76 4.37
N GLY A 152 -6.59 6.26 4.51
CA GLY A 152 -7.48 5.96 3.38
C GLY A 152 -6.92 4.89 2.44
N GLY A 153 -6.17 3.93 2.96
CA GLY A 153 -5.49 2.88 2.19
C GLY A 153 -4.14 3.32 1.59
N GLN A 154 -3.83 4.61 1.50
CA GLN A 154 -2.52 5.07 1.02
C GLN A 154 -1.45 4.96 2.10
N ASN A 155 -0.33 4.32 1.77
CA ASN A 155 0.88 4.27 2.58
C ASN A 155 1.44 5.68 2.82
N ALA A 156 2.10 5.88 3.97
CA ALA A 156 2.79 7.11 4.29
C ALA A 156 3.86 7.45 3.23
N ASP A 157 4.20 8.74 3.15
CA ASP A 157 5.34 9.15 2.34
C ASP A 157 6.67 8.74 2.96
N ALA A 158 7.63 8.45 2.08
CA ALA A 158 9.05 8.38 2.39
C ALA A 158 9.75 9.71 2.06
N GLY A 159 10.93 9.92 2.62
CA GLY A 159 11.72 11.13 2.37
C GLY A 159 12.79 11.36 3.43
N VAL A 160 13.28 12.59 3.51
CA VAL A 160 14.39 12.99 4.39
C VAL A 160 14.05 14.28 5.13
N LEU A 161 14.48 14.38 6.38
CA LEU A 161 14.54 15.63 7.12
C LEU A 161 16.01 16.08 7.18
N ARG A 162 16.29 17.34 6.83
CA ARG A 162 17.64 17.93 6.86
C ARG A 162 17.69 19.12 7.79
N TRP A 163 18.78 19.25 8.55
CA TRP A 163 19.08 20.43 9.36
C TRP A 163 20.56 20.79 9.26
N ASP A 164 20.95 21.90 9.88
CA ASP A 164 22.36 22.26 10.00
C ASP A 164 23.10 21.23 10.87
N GLY A 165 24.00 20.47 10.24
CA GLY A 165 24.80 19.45 10.91
C GLY A 165 24.23 18.04 10.92
N GLY A 166 23.17 17.73 10.15
CA GLY A 166 22.68 16.36 10.06
C GLY A 166 21.48 16.12 9.15
N HIS A 167 21.11 14.85 9.01
CA HIS A 167 19.88 14.44 8.34
C HIS A 167 19.32 13.12 8.88
N ALA A 168 18.01 12.94 8.68
CA ALA A 168 17.29 11.74 9.08
C ALA A 168 16.42 11.20 7.95
N GLU A 169 16.38 9.87 7.82
CA GLU A 169 15.46 9.16 6.94
C GLU A 169 14.07 9.11 7.59
N VAL A 170 13.00 9.44 6.86
CA VAL A 170 11.62 9.27 7.31
C VAL A 170 11.16 7.84 7.01
N LEU A 171 10.87 7.08 8.06
CA LEU A 171 10.49 5.67 7.99
C LEU A 171 8.97 5.46 7.94
N ASP A 172 8.22 6.33 8.61
CA ASP A 172 6.76 6.27 8.69
C ASP A 172 6.20 7.65 9.06
N VAL A 173 4.95 7.92 8.65
CA VAL A 173 4.25 9.16 8.97
C VAL A 173 2.82 8.85 9.37
N GLN A 174 2.44 9.23 10.59
CA GLN A 174 1.18 8.84 11.21
C GLN A 174 0.43 10.05 11.78
N ARG A 175 -0.87 9.88 12.02
CA ARG A 175 -1.74 10.88 12.65
C ARG A 175 -2.39 10.30 13.91
N PRO A 176 -1.63 10.15 15.02
CA PRO A 176 -2.10 9.43 16.20
C PRO A 176 -3.28 10.11 16.90
N ILE A 177 -3.39 11.44 16.76
CA ILE A 177 -4.54 12.22 17.21
C ILE A 177 -4.93 13.22 16.11
N ARG A 178 -6.19 13.66 16.12
CA ARG A 178 -6.69 14.64 15.15
C ARG A 178 -5.86 15.93 15.23
N GLY A 179 -5.33 16.35 14.08
CA GLY A 179 -4.58 17.61 13.94
C GLY A 179 -3.07 17.49 14.17
N LEU A 180 -2.55 16.33 14.56
CA LEU A 180 -1.11 16.13 14.74
C LEU A 180 -0.56 15.16 13.68
N VAL A 181 0.54 15.52 13.03
CA VAL A 181 1.31 14.63 12.16
C VAL A 181 2.64 14.30 12.83
N VAL A 182 2.95 13.00 12.92
CA VAL A 182 4.15 12.49 13.59
C VAL A 182 4.97 11.71 12.58
N HIS A 183 6.26 11.99 12.51
CA HIS A 183 7.19 11.32 11.61
C HIS A 183 8.08 10.41 12.43
N GLN A 184 8.06 9.11 12.16
CA GLN A 184 9.09 8.21 12.67
C GLN A 184 10.32 8.35 11.78
N VAL A 185 11.47 8.64 12.40
CA VAL A 185 12.70 8.95 11.69
C VAL A 185 13.87 8.16 12.24
N ARG A 186 14.84 7.84 11.37
CA ARG A 186 16.17 7.37 11.75
C ARG A 186 17.18 8.46 11.49
N VAL A 187 17.88 8.94 12.51
CA VAL A 187 18.96 9.91 12.31
C VAL A 187 20.14 9.18 11.67
N VAL A 188 20.47 9.58 10.44
CA VAL A 188 21.57 8.96 9.67
C VAL A 188 22.89 9.66 9.98
N GLU A 189 22.84 10.98 10.21
CA GLU A 189 24.00 11.80 10.49
C GLU A 189 23.63 12.91 11.48
N GLY A 190 24.47 13.14 12.48
CA GLY A 190 24.34 14.25 13.43
C GLY A 190 23.36 13.97 14.58
N GLU A 191 22.87 15.05 15.20
CA GLU A 191 21.90 14.98 16.31
C GLU A 191 20.70 15.89 16.00
N LEU A 192 19.50 15.32 16.05
CA LEU A 192 18.26 16.08 15.90
C LEU A 192 17.82 16.58 17.26
N THR A 193 17.71 17.90 17.43
CA THR A 193 17.28 18.53 18.69
C THR A 193 15.93 19.23 18.55
N ALA A 194 15.14 19.25 19.62
CA ALA A 194 13.90 20.01 19.64
C ALA A 194 14.20 21.51 19.43
N GLY A 195 13.45 22.14 18.53
CA GLY A 195 13.64 23.52 18.10
C GLY A 195 14.52 23.71 16.86
N SER A 196 15.10 22.64 16.30
CA SER A 196 15.89 22.71 15.06
C SER A 196 15.03 23.19 13.88
N GLU A 197 15.61 24.05 13.05
CA GLU A 197 15.08 24.37 11.72
C GLU A 197 15.38 23.19 10.78
N ILE A 198 14.36 22.73 10.05
CA ILE A 198 14.32 21.50 9.29
C ILE A 198 13.82 21.80 7.89
N SER A 199 14.56 21.39 6.86
CA SER A 199 14.01 21.21 5.52
C SER A 199 13.44 19.79 5.42
N ALA A 200 12.12 19.67 5.35
CA ALA A 200 11.41 18.41 5.24
C ALA A 200 11.13 18.12 3.76
N GLU A 201 11.80 17.10 3.22
CA GLU A 201 11.85 16.77 1.80
C GLU A 201 11.18 15.40 1.54
N VAL A 202 9.95 15.42 1.03
CA VAL A 202 9.26 14.20 0.56
C VAL A 202 9.96 13.66 -0.69
N ASP A 203 10.14 12.35 -0.76
CA ASP A 203 10.64 11.68 -1.96
C ASP A 203 9.64 11.88 -3.12
N HIS A 204 10.09 12.57 -4.15
CA HIS A 204 9.28 12.91 -5.33
C HIS A 204 8.79 11.67 -6.09
N GLU A 205 9.66 10.68 -6.30
CA GLU A 205 9.32 9.47 -7.05
C GLU A 205 8.38 8.59 -6.22
N TRP A 206 8.63 8.50 -4.90
CA TRP A 206 7.69 7.86 -3.98
C TRP A 206 6.30 8.50 -4.08
N ARG A 207 6.22 9.83 -4.02
CA ARG A 207 4.93 10.53 -4.09
C ARG A 207 4.22 10.31 -5.42
N ILE A 208 4.96 10.32 -6.54
CA ILE A 208 4.40 10.01 -7.86
C ILE A 208 3.77 8.62 -7.82
N GLY A 209 4.52 7.59 -7.42
CA GLY A 209 4.02 6.22 -7.38
C GLY A 209 2.83 6.07 -6.44
N ALA A 210 2.83 6.75 -5.29
CA ALA A 210 1.72 6.71 -4.33
C ALA A 210 0.44 7.34 -4.93
N ARG A 211 0.55 8.49 -5.60
CA ARG A 211 -0.56 9.15 -6.31
C ARG A 211 -1.09 8.28 -7.45
N GLN A 212 -0.21 7.64 -8.21
CA GLN A 212 -0.57 6.71 -9.29
C GLN A 212 -1.34 5.51 -8.75
N ALA A 213 -0.83 4.85 -7.71
CA ALA A 213 -1.49 3.72 -7.09
C ALA A 213 -2.85 4.10 -6.51
N HIS A 214 -2.95 5.23 -5.79
CA HIS A 214 -4.20 5.65 -5.19
C HIS A 214 -5.25 6.01 -6.24
N SER A 215 -4.91 6.84 -7.23
CA SER A 215 -5.84 7.14 -8.32
C SER A 215 -6.17 5.89 -9.17
N GLY A 216 -5.22 4.97 -9.32
CA GLY A 216 -5.45 3.64 -9.90
C GLY A 216 -6.53 2.87 -9.15
N THR A 217 -6.55 2.93 -7.82
CA THR A 217 -7.57 2.26 -7.00
C THR A 217 -8.98 2.79 -7.30
N HIS A 218 -9.13 4.12 -7.44
CA HIS A 218 -10.41 4.72 -7.83
C HIS A 218 -10.87 4.28 -9.23
N VAL A 219 -9.93 4.20 -10.18
CA VAL A 219 -10.19 3.74 -11.55
C VAL A 219 -10.62 2.27 -11.57
N VAL A 220 -9.89 1.40 -10.85
CA VAL A 220 -10.22 -0.04 -10.74
C VAL A 220 -11.55 -0.24 -10.02
N HIS A 221 -11.84 0.53 -8.96
CA HIS A 221 -13.12 0.47 -8.26
C HIS A 221 -14.30 0.90 -9.14
N ALA A 222 -14.14 1.97 -9.93
CA ALA A 222 -15.16 2.38 -10.90
C ALA A 222 -15.35 1.31 -12.00
N ALA A 223 -14.26 0.74 -12.52
CA ALA A 223 -14.32 -0.35 -13.50
C ALA A 223 -15.03 -1.60 -12.96
N LEU A 224 -14.77 -1.99 -11.71
CA LEU A 224 -15.48 -3.09 -11.05
C LEU A 224 -16.98 -2.83 -10.98
N ARG A 225 -17.39 -1.62 -10.60
CA ARG A 225 -18.82 -1.25 -10.53
C ARG A 225 -19.48 -1.19 -11.91
N GLU A 226 -18.74 -0.83 -12.95
CA GLU A 226 -19.24 -0.85 -14.33
C GLU A 226 -19.45 -2.28 -14.85
N VAL A 227 -18.45 -3.17 -14.64
CA VAL A 227 -18.46 -4.54 -15.17
C VAL A 227 -19.37 -5.46 -14.36
N LEU A 228 -19.30 -5.40 -13.03
CA LEU A 228 -20.00 -6.32 -12.13
C LEU A 228 -21.31 -5.75 -11.59
N GLY A 229 -21.49 -4.44 -11.70
CA GLY A 229 -22.65 -3.71 -11.21
C GLY A 229 -22.35 -2.89 -9.93
N PRO A 230 -23.27 -1.96 -9.59
CA PRO A 230 -23.02 -0.92 -8.58
C PRO A 230 -22.83 -1.43 -7.16
N THR A 231 -23.10 -2.72 -6.89
CA THR A 231 -22.94 -3.34 -5.58
C THR A 231 -21.53 -3.88 -5.32
N ALA A 232 -20.65 -3.90 -6.33
CA ALA A 232 -19.24 -4.27 -6.19
C ALA A 232 -18.44 -3.16 -5.48
N LEU A 233 -18.83 -2.86 -4.24
CA LEU A 233 -18.29 -1.77 -3.43
C LEU A 233 -17.03 -2.19 -2.70
N GLN A 234 -16.09 -1.24 -2.60
CA GLN A 234 -14.90 -1.38 -1.78
C GLN A 234 -15.22 -1.75 -0.32
N SER A 235 -14.50 -2.73 0.21
CA SER A 235 -14.49 -3.17 1.61
C SER A 235 -13.10 -3.08 2.28
N GLY A 236 -12.05 -2.74 1.52
CA GLY A 236 -10.71 -2.49 2.03
C GLY A 236 -9.75 -2.05 0.92
N SER A 237 -8.70 -1.30 1.25
CA SER A 237 -7.72 -0.84 0.27
C SER A 237 -6.32 -0.76 0.89
N TYR A 238 -5.29 -0.99 0.08
CA TYR A 238 -3.90 -0.69 0.41
C TYR A 238 -3.13 -0.30 -0.86
N ASN A 239 -2.52 0.89 -0.85
CA ASN A 239 -1.89 1.53 -1.98
C ASN A 239 -0.49 1.98 -1.57
N ARG A 240 0.53 1.61 -2.34
CA ARG A 240 1.91 2.08 -2.18
C ARG A 240 2.52 2.32 -3.57
N PRO A 241 3.69 2.96 -3.70
CA PRO A 241 4.30 3.18 -5.00
C PRO A 241 4.35 1.90 -5.86
N GLY A 242 3.81 2.01 -7.07
CA GLY A 242 3.74 0.94 -8.08
C GLY A 242 2.71 -0.16 -7.82
N TYR A 243 1.98 -0.15 -6.70
CA TYR A 243 1.12 -1.27 -6.30
C TYR A 243 -0.16 -0.82 -5.60
N LEU A 244 -1.28 -1.44 -5.99
CA LEU A 244 -2.54 -1.32 -5.29
C LEU A 244 -3.17 -2.68 -5.00
N ARG A 245 -3.99 -2.68 -3.96
CA ARG A 245 -4.85 -3.78 -3.55
C ARG A 245 -6.21 -3.23 -3.17
N LEU A 246 -7.25 -3.82 -3.73
CA LEU A 246 -8.63 -3.44 -3.50
C LEU A 246 -9.46 -4.67 -3.12
N ASP A 247 -10.01 -4.64 -1.91
CA ASP A 247 -11.00 -5.61 -1.46
C ASP A 247 -12.39 -5.07 -1.77
N PHE A 248 -13.28 -5.92 -2.29
CA PHE A 248 -14.63 -5.54 -2.69
C PHE A 248 -15.65 -6.65 -2.44
N GLY A 249 -16.91 -6.26 -2.25
CA GLY A 249 -18.02 -7.19 -2.03
C GLY A 249 -18.43 -7.91 -3.32
N TRP A 250 -18.19 -9.22 -3.40
CA TRP A 250 -18.59 -10.05 -4.54
C TRP A 250 -18.72 -11.52 -4.15
N GLY A 251 -19.74 -12.19 -4.69
CA GLY A 251 -20.16 -13.53 -4.24
C GLY A 251 -19.33 -14.70 -4.75
N GLY A 252 -18.53 -14.51 -5.80
CA GLY A 252 -17.75 -15.56 -6.45
C GLY A 252 -16.42 -15.05 -6.99
N ALA A 253 -15.60 -15.94 -7.55
CA ALA A 253 -14.44 -15.54 -8.33
C ALA A 253 -14.91 -14.78 -9.58
N LEU A 254 -14.09 -13.85 -10.07
CA LEU A 254 -14.33 -13.26 -11.37
C LEU A 254 -14.06 -14.32 -12.43
N ASP A 255 -14.96 -14.42 -13.42
CA ASP A 255 -14.60 -15.19 -14.60
C ASP A 255 -13.50 -14.46 -15.41
N PRO A 256 -12.77 -15.17 -16.29
CA PRO A 256 -11.64 -14.57 -17.00
C PRO A 256 -12.03 -13.37 -17.88
N GLU A 257 -13.26 -13.36 -18.40
CA GLU A 257 -13.76 -12.25 -19.22
C GLU A 257 -14.05 -11.03 -18.34
N GLN A 258 -14.69 -11.21 -17.19
CA GLN A 258 -14.91 -10.14 -16.21
C GLN A 258 -13.59 -9.52 -15.75
N PHE A 259 -12.60 -10.35 -15.40
CA PHE A 259 -11.28 -9.87 -14.98
C PHE A 259 -10.62 -9.02 -16.08
N HIS A 260 -10.64 -9.51 -17.33
CA HIS A 260 -10.09 -8.77 -18.46
C HIS A 260 -10.86 -7.49 -18.76
N GLN A 261 -12.19 -7.51 -18.67
CA GLN A 261 -13.02 -6.32 -18.86
C GLN A 261 -12.74 -5.24 -17.82
N VAL A 262 -12.52 -5.61 -16.56
CA VAL A 262 -12.14 -4.64 -15.51
C VAL A 262 -10.82 -3.97 -15.87
N GLU A 263 -9.81 -4.74 -16.31
CA GLU A 263 -8.52 -4.18 -16.77
C GLU A 263 -8.69 -3.28 -17.99
N GLN A 264 -9.49 -3.68 -18.98
CA GLN A 264 -9.74 -2.88 -20.18
C GLN A 264 -10.47 -1.58 -19.88
N VAL A 265 -11.52 -1.62 -19.06
CA VAL A 265 -12.27 -0.42 -18.63
C VAL A 265 -11.34 0.50 -17.86
N SER A 266 -10.51 -0.05 -16.96
CA SER A 266 -9.51 0.73 -16.23
C SER A 266 -8.56 1.46 -17.19
N ASN A 267 -7.94 0.74 -18.12
CA ASN A 267 -6.99 1.33 -19.07
C ASN A 267 -7.64 2.26 -20.11
N ARG A 268 -8.92 2.04 -20.46
CA ARG A 268 -9.71 2.97 -21.29
C ARG A 268 -9.86 4.32 -20.58
N ALA A 269 -10.18 4.33 -19.30
CA ALA A 269 -10.25 5.55 -18.51
C ALA A 269 -8.91 6.31 -18.49
N LEU A 270 -7.78 5.62 -18.50
CA LEU A 270 -6.45 6.26 -18.59
C LEU A 270 -6.24 6.88 -19.98
N ARG A 271 -6.63 6.17 -21.04
CA ARG A 271 -6.55 6.63 -22.43
C ARG A 271 -7.43 7.85 -22.71
N GLU A 272 -8.60 7.92 -22.09
CA GLU A 272 -9.51 9.05 -22.17
C GLU A 272 -9.00 10.28 -21.41
N ASP A 273 -7.96 10.10 -20.59
CA ASP A 273 -7.28 11.18 -19.88
C ASP A 273 -8.29 12.00 -19.05
N LEU A 274 -9.12 11.30 -18.29
CA LEU A 274 -10.18 11.87 -17.46
C LEU A 274 -9.59 12.86 -16.45
N GLN A 275 -10.24 14.02 -16.30
CA GLN A 275 -9.86 15.01 -15.30
C GLN A 275 -10.07 14.46 -13.89
N VAL A 276 -9.10 14.69 -13.00
CA VAL A 276 -9.24 14.48 -11.56
C VAL A 276 -9.53 15.83 -10.90
N SER A 277 -10.66 15.93 -10.22
CA SER A 277 -11.05 17.12 -9.47
C SER A 277 -11.28 16.79 -8.00
N GLN A 278 -11.07 17.80 -7.15
CA GLN A 278 -11.25 17.70 -5.71
C GLN A 278 -12.25 18.75 -5.26
N HIS A 279 -13.14 18.35 -4.37
CA HIS A 279 -14.21 19.19 -3.84
C HIS A 279 -14.24 19.06 -2.32
N TRP A 280 -14.32 20.20 -1.63
CA TRP A 280 -14.57 20.24 -0.19
C TRP A 280 -16.03 20.60 0.01
N MET A 281 -16.73 19.80 0.81
CA MET A 281 -18.15 19.95 1.05
C MET A 281 -18.56 19.26 2.34
N THR A 282 -19.78 19.49 2.79
CA THR A 282 -20.35 18.77 3.93
C THR A 282 -20.71 17.33 3.54
N LEU A 283 -20.83 16.44 4.53
CA LEU A 283 -21.23 15.05 4.27
C LEU A 283 -22.61 14.92 3.59
N PRO A 284 -23.65 15.72 3.94
CA PRO A 284 -24.91 15.72 3.19
C PRO A 284 -24.76 16.15 1.73
N GLU A 285 -24.00 17.22 1.46
CA GLU A 285 -23.71 17.67 0.09
C GLU A 285 -22.97 16.60 -0.70
N ALA A 286 -22.01 15.88 -0.10
CA ALA A 286 -21.30 14.78 -0.75
C ALA A 286 -22.24 13.63 -1.15
N ARG A 287 -23.22 13.32 -0.31
CA ARG A 287 -24.25 12.31 -0.60
C ARG A 287 -25.17 12.74 -1.73
N GLU A 288 -25.62 14.00 -1.74
CA GLU A 288 -26.44 14.55 -2.83
C GLU A 288 -25.64 14.64 -4.14
N PHE A 289 -24.35 14.97 -4.03
CA PHE A 289 -23.38 14.88 -5.10
C PHE A 289 -23.10 13.42 -5.49
N GLY A 290 -23.71 12.40 -4.90
CA GLY A 290 -23.55 11.00 -5.33
C GLY A 290 -22.16 10.43 -5.09
N ALA A 291 -21.38 11.02 -4.18
CA ALA A 291 -20.09 10.50 -3.78
C ALA A 291 -20.27 9.22 -2.94
N LEU A 292 -19.50 8.18 -3.26
CA LEU A 292 -19.47 6.98 -2.44
C LEU A 292 -18.74 7.27 -1.13
N ALA A 293 -19.42 6.96 -0.02
CA ALA A 293 -18.79 6.90 1.29
C ALA A 293 -18.27 5.48 1.52
N LEU A 294 -16.99 5.36 1.88
CA LEU A 294 -16.37 4.09 2.22
C LEU A 294 -16.80 3.69 3.65
N PHE A 295 -17.13 2.42 3.84
CA PHE A 295 -17.62 1.88 5.11
C PHE A 295 -16.54 1.89 6.19
N GLY A 296 -16.91 2.26 7.43
CA GLY A 296 -16.06 2.15 8.62
C GLY A 296 -15.23 3.39 8.98
N GLU A 297 -15.23 4.41 8.12
CA GLU A 297 -14.52 5.67 8.36
C GLU A 297 -15.36 6.67 9.16
N THR A 298 -14.72 7.42 10.06
CA THR A 298 -15.35 8.54 10.77
C THR A 298 -15.02 9.83 10.03
N TYR A 299 -16.05 10.46 9.46
CA TYR A 299 -15.91 11.70 8.71
C TYR A 299 -16.07 12.94 9.60
N GLY A 300 -15.31 13.99 9.30
CA GLY A 300 -15.51 15.32 9.89
C GLY A 300 -16.77 16.01 9.36
N GLU A 301 -17.01 17.23 9.82
CA GLU A 301 -18.12 18.08 9.33
C GLU A 301 -17.93 18.44 7.85
N GLU A 302 -16.68 18.66 7.45
CA GLU A 302 -16.24 18.88 6.08
C GLU A 302 -15.47 17.64 5.59
N VAL A 303 -15.78 17.20 4.37
CA VAL A 303 -15.18 16.04 3.71
C VAL A 303 -14.59 16.45 2.38
N ARG A 304 -13.56 15.71 1.96
CA ARG A 304 -12.96 15.83 0.65
C ARG A 304 -13.49 14.74 -0.27
N VAL A 305 -14.02 15.14 -1.42
CA VAL A 305 -14.48 14.25 -2.48
C VAL A 305 -13.53 14.35 -3.65
N ILE A 306 -13.11 13.19 -4.15
CA ILE A 306 -12.31 13.06 -5.36
C ILE A 306 -13.20 12.51 -6.47
N GLU A 307 -13.18 13.21 -7.60
CA GLU A 307 -13.92 12.84 -8.80
C GLU A 307 -12.95 12.60 -9.95
N ILE A 308 -13.06 11.45 -10.61
CA ILE A 308 -12.30 11.08 -11.81
C ILE A 308 -13.30 10.82 -12.93
N GLY A 309 -13.35 11.72 -13.92
CA GLY A 309 -14.25 11.56 -15.07
C GLY A 309 -15.74 11.68 -14.75
N GLY A 310 -16.10 12.56 -13.80
CA GLY A 310 -17.50 12.81 -13.45
C GLY A 310 -18.10 11.72 -12.54
N PRO A 311 -19.42 11.47 -12.60
CA PRO A 311 -20.12 10.51 -11.73
C PRO A 311 -19.61 9.07 -11.81
N TRP A 312 -18.81 8.73 -12.82
CA TRP A 312 -18.23 7.41 -13.01
C TRP A 312 -17.37 6.98 -11.81
N SER A 313 -16.47 7.86 -11.36
CA SER A 313 -15.70 7.69 -10.12
C SER A 313 -15.82 8.95 -9.27
N ARG A 314 -16.48 8.82 -8.11
CA ARG A 314 -16.71 9.92 -7.17
C ARG A 314 -16.76 9.36 -5.76
N GLU A 315 -15.75 9.64 -4.96
CA GLU A 315 -15.54 8.98 -3.67
C GLU A 315 -15.04 9.96 -2.61
N LEU A 316 -15.46 9.78 -1.36
CA LEU A 316 -14.84 10.49 -0.24
C LEU A 316 -13.42 9.96 -0.06
N CYS A 317 -12.42 10.82 -0.26
CA CYS A 317 -11.02 10.42 -0.20
C CYS A 317 -10.10 11.53 0.30
N GLY A 318 -9.31 11.20 1.32
CA GLY A 318 -8.26 12.07 1.87
C GLY A 318 -6.89 11.89 1.19
N GLY A 319 -6.76 11.00 0.21
CA GLY A 319 -5.50 10.64 -0.41
C GLY A 319 -4.85 11.71 -1.28
N THR A 320 -3.58 11.52 -1.63
CA THR A 320 -2.97 12.30 -2.71
C THR A 320 -3.32 11.66 -4.05
N HIS A 321 -3.67 12.47 -5.05
CA HIS A 321 -4.09 12.00 -6.37
C HIS A 321 -3.26 12.65 -7.48
N VAL A 322 -3.23 11.97 -8.63
CA VAL A 322 -2.82 12.58 -9.89
C VAL A 322 -3.84 13.64 -10.34
N GLU A 323 -3.46 14.51 -11.27
CA GLU A 323 -4.32 15.56 -11.82
C GLU A 323 -5.21 15.06 -12.97
N ARG A 324 -4.74 14.05 -13.71
CA ARG A 324 -5.48 13.41 -14.81
C ARG A 324 -5.22 11.92 -14.84
N SER A 325 -6.21 11.12 -15.25
CA SER A 325 -6.12 9.66 -15.21
C SER A 325 -4.94 9.11 -16.02
N SER A 326 -4.53 9.75 -17.12
CA SER A 326 -3.37 9.31 -17.91
C SER A 326 -2.05 9.31 -17.12
N GLN A 327 -1.94 10.15 -16.08
CA GLN A 327 -0.76 10.22 -15.21
C GLN A 327 -0.62 8.99 -14.30
N ILE A 328 -1.67 8.17 -14.13
CA ILE A 328 -1.60 6.86 -13.45
C ILE A 328 -0.57 5.95 -14.16
N GLY A 329 -0.39 6.13 -15.48
CA GLY A 329 0.45 5.26 -16.30
C GLY A 329 -0.29 3.98 -16.67
N THR A 330 0.42 2.84 -16.72
CA THR A 330 -0.21 1.55 -17.00
C THR A 330 -0.93 1.05 -15.75
N VAL A 331 -2.11 0.42 -15.90
CA VAL A 331 -2.73 -0.40 -14.84
C VAL A 331 -2.71 -1.85 -15.29
N VAL A 332 -2.13 -2.73 -14.48
CA VAL A 332 -2.03 -4.17 -14.78
C VAL A 332 -2.61 -4.96 -13.63
N LEU A 333 -3.72 -5.65 -13.84
CA LEU A 333 -4.29 -6.53 -12.83
C LEU A 333 -3.46 -7.80 -12.75
N THR A 334 -3.05 -8.18 -11.53
CA THR A 334 -2.15 -9.33 -11.31
C THR A 334 -2.85 -10.52 -10.65
N SER A 335 -3.91 -10.30 -9.88
CA SER A 335 -4.62 -11.38 -9.20
C SER A 335 -6.07 -11.02 -8.87
N ASP A 336 -6.94 -12.03 -8.82
CA ASP A 336 -8.25 -12.02 -8.17
C ASP A 336 -8.30 -13.19 -7.17
N SER A 337 -8.48 -12.90 -5.88
CA SER A 337 -8.45 -13.91 -4.81
C SER A 337 -9.58 -13.74 -3.79
N SER A 338 -9.94 -14.83 -3.10
CA SER A 338 -10.92 -14.76 -2.01
C SER A 338 -10.25 -14.28 -0.72
N VAL A 339 -10.88 -13.33 -0.03
CA VAL A 339 -10.47 -12.87 1.30
C VAL A 339 -11.47 -13.26 2.40
N GLY A 340 -12.47 -14.08 2.06
CA GLY A 340 -13.55 -14.49 2.95
C GLY A 340 -14.87 -14.65 2.19
N ALA A 341 -15.90 -15.10 2.91
CA ALA A 341 -17.24 -15.23 2.33
C ALA A 341 -17.76 -13.87 1.87
N GLY A 342 -18.10 -13.75 0.58
CA GLY A 342 -18.68 -12.54 -0.01
C GLY A 342 -17.70 -11.40 -0.29
N ASN A 343 -16.38 -11.60 -0.12
CA ASN A 343 -15.36 -10.60 -0.42
C ASN A 343 -14.26 -11.17 -1.34
N ARG A 344 -13.88 -10.35 -2.31
CA ARG A 344 -12.78 -10.59 -3.26
C ARG A 344 -11.72 -9.53 -3.10
N ARG A 345 -10.52 -9.84 -3.59
CA ARG A 345 -9.38 -8.94 -3.65
C ARG A 345 -8.83 -8.94 -5.06
N ILE A 346 -8.72 -7.74 -5.63
CA ILE A 346 -7.88 -7.48 -6.80
C ILE A 346 -6.58 -6.86 -6.36
N GLU A 347 -5.49 -7.34 -6.94
CA GLU A 347 -4.18 -6.70 -6.88
C GLU A 347 -3.81 -6.20 -8.27
N ALA A 348 -3.16 -5.04 -8.32
CA ALA A 348 -2.70 -4.47 -9.57
C ALA A 348 -1.42 -3.68 -9.38
N LEU A 349 -0.67 -3.56 -10.48
CA LEU A 349 0.50 -2.70 -10.58
C LEU A 349 0.14 -1.45 -11.38
N THR A 350 0.75 -0.33 -11.00
CA THR A 350 0.53 0.97 -11.64
C THR A 350 1.84 1.55 -12.17
N GLY A 351 1.77 2.59 -13.01
CA GLY A 351 2.95 3.35 -13.40
C GLY A 351 4.00 2.53 -14.15
N ILE A 352 5.27 2.80 -13.84
CA ILE A 352 6.42 2.15 -14.47
C ILE A 352 6.58 0.71 -14.00
N GLU A 353 6.17 0.40 -12.77
CA GLU A 353 6.20 -0.95 -12.20
C GLU A 353 5.25 -1.89 -12.94
N GLY A 354 4.07 -1.39 -13.33
CA GLY A 354 3.14 -2.12 -14.21
C GLY A 354 3.75 -2.42 -15.58
N PHE A 355 4.41 -1.43 -16.20
CA PHE A 355 5.13 -1.66 -17.46
C PHE A 355 6.27 -2.68 -17.30
N GLN A 356 7.09 -2.58 -16.25
CA GLN A 356 8.18 -3.52 -15.97
C GLN A 356 7.68 -4.94 -15.74
N TYR A 357 6.51 -5.09 -15.10
CA TYR A 357 5.85 -6.38 -14.99
C TYR A 357 5.51 -6.95 -16.37
N LEU A 358 4.81 -6.20 -17.23
CA LEU A 358 4.48 -6.65 -18.58
C LEU A 358 5.72 -6.95 -19.44
N ALA A 359 6.77 -6.14 -19.31
CA ALA A 359 8.04 -6.36 -20.01
C ALA A 359 8.68 -7.69 -19.58
N ARG A 360 8.69 -7.99 -18.28
CA ARG A 360 9.16 -9.27 -17.76
C ARG A 360 8.31 -10.43 -18.28
N GLU A 361 6.99 -10.33 -18.24
CA GLU A 361 6.09 -11.37 -18.76
C GLU A 361 6.33 -11.63 -20.25
N ARG A 362 6.47 -10.57 -21.06
CA ARG A 362 6.82 -10.69 -22.48
C ARG A 362 8.14 -11.44 -22.68
N ASP A 363 9.17 -11.08 -21.93
CA ASP A 363 10.50 -11.69 -22.08
C ASP A 363 10.50 -13.18 -21.69
N LEU A 364 9.58 -13.62 -20.82
CA LEU A 364 9.35 -15.03 -20.51
C LEU A 364 8.65 -15.81 -21.60
N VAL A 365 7.79 -15.16 -22.41
CA VAL A 365 7.11 -15.83 -23.54
C VAL A 365 8.10 -16.08 -24.68
N LEU A 366 9.15 -15.26 -24.77
CA LEU A 366 10.15 -15.32 -25.81
C LEU A 366 11.29 -16.33 -25.53
N GLN A 367 11.34 -16.90 -24.33
CA GLN A 367 12.25 -17.99 -23.96
C GLN A 367 11.57 -19.33 -24.21
#